data_AF-A0A2S7WU81-F1
#
_entry.id   AF-A0A2S7WU81-F1
#
_cell.length_a   1.000
_cell.length_b   1.000
_cell.length_c   1.000
_cell.angle_alpha   90.00
_cell.angle_beta   90.00
_cell.angle_gamma   90.00
#
_symmetry.space_group_name_H-M   'P 1'
#
loop_
_entity.id
_entity.type
_entity.pdbx_description
1 polymer ?
#
loop_
_entity_poly.entity_id
_entity_poly.type
_entity_poly.pdbx_seq_one_letter_code
_entity_poly.pdbx_strand_id
1 'polypeptide(L)'
;MFFAIISAKAQTDTLAVKSIKGITDKMLEIISVPIGQEPDWGAYRNLFLPTAQKTSLRPSGKPGRQVRTSNLEEFIRNIGPLYARDGFKEVSVGLTINEYNGIACAFQSYYCKNLKGTYEKRGVNCFQLVFADNRWWIANTIFVGEDSKNKIPNKYLNKNE
;
A
#
# COMPACT_ATOMS: atom_id res chain seq x y z
N MET A 1 -18.06 -12.98 19.32
CA MET A 1 -17.75 -12.86 17.88
C MET A 1 -17.99 -11.41 17.50
N PHE A 2 -16.94 -10.59 17.38
CA PHE A 2 -17.09 -9.16 17.03
C PHE A 2 -17.11 -9.04 15.50
N PHE A 3 -18.28 -8.71 14.94
CA PHE A 3 -18.37 -8.25 13.57
C PHE A 3 -17.97 -6.77 13.54
N ALA A 4 -16.91 -6.42 12.83
CA ALA A 4 -16.60 -5.03 12.55
C ALA A 4 -17.62 -4.53 11.52
N ILE A 5 -18.66 -3.84 11.97
CA ILE A 5 -19.59 -3.13 11.09
C ILE A 5 -18.85 -1.89 10.59
N ILE A 6 -18.75 -1.73 9.28
CA ILE A 6 -18.24 -0.51 8.66
C ILE A 6 -19.23 0.61 9.02
N SER A 7 -18.87 1.49 9.95
CA SER A 7 -19.66 2.67 10.26
C SER A 7 -19.37 3.73 9.19
N ALA A 8 -20.29 3.90 8.25
CA ALA A 8 -20.17 4.84 7.13
C ALA A 8 -20.09 6.34 7.52
N LYS A 9 -20.16 6.69 8.81
CA LYS A 9 -20.39 8.08 9.27
C LYS A 9 -19.14 8.96 9.46
N ALA A 10 -17.94 8.50 9.13
CA ALA A 10 -16.72 9.30 9.34
C ALA A 10 -15.71 9.28 8.17
N GLN A 11 -16.11 8.81 6.99
CA GLN A 11 -15.16 8.54 5.92
C GLN A 11 -15.24 9.57 4.79
N THR A 12 -14.13 10.26 4.53
CA THR A 12 -14.01 11.24 3.44
C THR A 12 -14.02 10.48 2.11
N ASP A 13 -15.06 10.69 1.33
CA ASP A 13 -15.20 10.16 -0.03
C ASP A 13 -14.48 11.09 -1.01
N THR A 14 -13.36 10.63 -1.56
CA THR A 14 -12.58 11.37 -2.56
C THR A 14 -12.68 10.64 -3.90
N LEU A 15 -12.43 11.32 -5.02
CA LEU A 15 -12.40 10.65 -6.33
C LEU A 15 -11.45 9.44 -6.38
N ALA A 16 -10.40 9.43 -5.55
CA ALA A 16 -9.46 8.32 -5.45
C ALA A 16 -10.16 6.99 -5.11
N VAL A 17 -11.15 6.98 -4.22
CA VAL A 17 -11.76 5.74 -3.73
C VAL A 17 -12.82 5.19 -4.68
N LYS A 18 -13.09 5.88 -5.80
CA LYS A 18 -14.01 5.44 -6.84
C LYS A 18 -13.37 4.51 -7.87
N SER A 19 -12.05 4.32 -7.82
CA SER A 19 -11.34 3.37 -8.70
C SER A 19 -10.20 2.67 -7.97
N ILE A 20 -9.86 1.45 -8.43
CA ILE A 20 -8.72 0.67 -7.88
C ILE A 20 -7.40 1.41 -8.11
N LYS A 21 -7.21 2.01 -9.29
CA LYS A 21 -6.03 2.84 -9.57
C LYS A 21 -5.98 4.05 -8.63
N GLY A 22 -7.08 4.77 -8.47
CA GLY A 22 -7.14 5.95 -7.61
C GLY A 22 -6.78 5.64 -6.16
N ILE A 23 -7.36 4.58 -5.58
CA ILE A 23 -7.13 4.27 -4.15
C ILE A 23 -5.71 3.75 -3.90
N THR A 24 -5.16 2.97 -4.84
CA THR A 24 -3.78 2.46 -4.73
C THR A 24 -2.74 3.55 -4.96
N ASP A 25 -2.97 4.48 -5.91
CA ASP A 25 -2.08 5.64 -6.11
C ASP A 25 -2.16 6.60 -4.92
N LYS A 26 -3.37 6.84 -4.37
CA LYS A 26 -3.56 7.71 -3.19
C LYS A 26 -2.84 7.16 -1.96
N MET A 27 -2.79 5.83 -1.82
CA MET A 27 -2.03 5.19 -0.75
C MET A 27 -0.51 5.51 -0.83
N LEU A 28 0.07 5.48 -2.03
CA LEU A 28 1.48 5.86 -2.25
C LEU A 28 1.71 7.36 -2.05
N GLU A 29 0.76 8.20 -2.49
CA GLU A 29 0.81 9.64 -2.33
C GLU A 29 0.89 10.04 -0.85
N ILE A 30 0.03 9.47 0.00
CA ILE A 30 -0.04 9.84 1.42
C ILE A 30 1.26 9.54 2.17
N ILE A 31 1.92 8.42 1.87
CA ILE A 31 3.20 8.07 2.52
C ILE A 31 4.41 8.81 1.89
N SER A 32 4.20 9.50 0.76
CA SER A 32 5.24 10.26 0.06
C SER A 32 5.31 11.70 0.57
N VAL A 33 6.06 11.90 1.64
CA VAL A 33 6.17 13.18 2.35
C VAL A 33 7.60 13.74 2.32
N PRO A 34 7.77 15.07 2.36
CA PRO A 34 9.08 15.69 2.54
C PRO A 34 9.66 15.37 3.93
N ILE A 35 10.95 15.63 4.11
CA ILE A 35 11.63 15.50 5.40
C ILE A 35 10.97 16.46 6.40
N GLY A 36 10.66 15.95 7.59
CA GLY A 36 10.05 16.70 8.69
C GLY A 36 8.53 16.76 8.66
N GLN A 37 7.87 16.20 7.64
CA GLN A 37 6.41 16.18 7.54
C GLN A 37 5.85 14.79 7.79
N GLU A 38 4.83 14.70 8.65
CA GLU A 38 4.10 13.47 8.89
C GLU A 38 3.10 13.19 7.75
N PRO A 39 2.96 11.91 7.31
CA PRO A 39 1.84 11.50 6.49
C PRO A 39 0.50 11.80 7.16
N ASP A 40 -0.52 12.10 6.36
CA ASP A 40 -1.90 12.19 6.86
C ASP A 40 -2.42 10.78 7.19
N TRP A 41 -2.18 10.35 8.42
CA TRP A 41 -2.61 9.04 8.91
C TRP A 41 -4.13 8.91 9.03
N GLY A 42 -4.88 10.01 9.07
CA GLY A 42 -6.34 9.98 9.00
C GLY A 42 -6.81 9.60 7.60
N ALA A 43 -6.30 10.30 6.58
CA ALA A 43 -6.53 9.96 5.19
C ALA A 43 -6.00 8.58 4.82
N TYR A 44 -4.88 8.15 5.41
CA TYR A 44 -4.34 6.81 5.20
C TYR A 44 -5.34 5.74 5.68
N ARG A 45 -5.80 5.83 6.94
CA ARG A 45 -6.80 4.91 7.52
C ARG A 45 -8.09 4.86 6.69
N ASN A 46 -8.50 6.00 6.15
CA ASN A 46 -9.67 6.14 5.30
C ASN A 46 -9.60 5.32 3.98
N LEU A 47 -8.44 4.76 3.60
CA LEU A 47 -8.33 3.89 2.42
C LEU A 47 -8.56 2.40 2.74
N PHE A 48 -8.50 2.00 4.00
CA PHE A 48 -8.46 0.59 4.41
C PHE A 48 -9.74 0.17 5.14
N LEU A 49 -10.04 -1.13 5.09
CA LEU A 49 -10.93 -1.73 6.08
C LEU A 49 -10.28 -1.67 7.47
N PRO A 50 -11.08 -1.56 8.57
CA PRO A 50 -10.54 -1.57 9.93
C PRO A 50 -9.73 -2.83 10.28
N THR A 51 -10.02 -3.94 9.61
CA THR A 51 -9.34 -5.24 9.79
C THR A 51 -8.14 -5.44 8.87
N ALA A 52 -7.77 -4.44 8.08
CA ALA A 52 -6.75 -4.60 7.05
C ALA A 52 -5.37 -4.92 7.63
N GLN A 53 -4.66 -5.82 6.95
CA GLN A 53 -3.30 -6.19 7.31
C GLN A 53 -2.30 -5.76 6.24
N LYS A 54 -1.08 -5.48 6.70
CA LYS A 54 0.09 -5.26 5.85
C LYS A 54 1.12 -6.36 6.11
N THR A 55 1.50 -7.07 5.06
CA THR A 55 2.44 -8.19 5.13
C THR A 55 3.64 -7.93 4.24
N SER A 56 4.84 -7.88 4.81
CA SER A 56 6.08 -7.81 4.04
C SER A 56 6.67 -9.21 3.86
N LEU A 57 7.08 -9.54 2.64
CA LEU A 57 7.90 -10.71 2.34
C LEU A 57 9.36 -10.31 2.12
N ARG A 58 10.27 -11.06 2.73
CA ARG A 58 11.73 -10.97 2.56
C ARG A 58 12.24 -12.35 2.14
N PRO A 59 12.30 -12.67 0.83
CA PRO A 59 12.67 -13.99 0.35
C PRO A 59 14.03 -14.47 0.87
N SER A 60 15.01 -13.57 0.92
CA SER A 60 16.36 -13.83 1.45
C SER A 60 16.45 -13.82 2.98
N GLY A 61 15.33 -13.70 3.69
CA GLY A 61 15.28 -13.72 5.15
C GLY A 61 15.60 -15.11 5.72
N LYS A 62 16.07 -15.13 6.97
CA LYS A 62 16.26 -16.39 7.72
C LYS A 62 14.92 -17.15 7.86
N PRO A 63 14.94 -18.50 7.93
CA PRO A 63 13.74 -19.29 8.22
C PRO A 63 12.99 -18.73 9.44
N GLY A 64 11.65 -18.66 9.34
CA GLY A 64 10.80 -18.06 10.38
C GLY A 64 10.82 -16.53 10.48
N ARG A 65 11.61 -15.83 9.65
CA ARG A 65 11.69 -14.34 9.61
C ARG A 65 11.46 -13.75 8.22
N GLN A 66 11.04 -14.56 7.26
CA GLN A 66 10.77 -14.14 5.89
C GLN A 66 9.47 -13.34 5.78
N VAL A 67 8.48 -13.62 6.63
CA VAL A 67 7.18 -12.96 6.61
C VAL A 67 7.03 -12.12 7.87
N ARG A 68 6.56 -10.88 7.72
CA ARG A 68 6.13 -10.03 8.83
C ARG A 68 4.79 -9.44 8.49
N THR A 69 3.83 -9.62 9.39
CA THR A 69 2.48 -9.06 9.28
C THR A 69 2.25 -8.08 10.41
N SER A 70 1.56 -6.99 10.09
CA SER A 70 1.13 -5.98 11.05
C SER A 70 -0.28 -5.51 10.70
N ASN A 71 -1.09 -5.18 11.69
CA ASN A 71 -2.27 -4.35 11.43
C ASN A 71 -1.86 -2.91 11.06
N LEU A 72 -2.83 -2.07 10.72
CA LEU A 72 -2.56 -0.72 10.25
C LEU A 72 -1.87 0.16 11.29
N GLU A 73 -2.29 0.08 12.55
CA GLU A 73 -1.73 0.88 13.65
C GLU A 73 -0.30 0.47 13.98
N GLU A 74 -0.01 -0.83 13.96
CA GLU A 74 1.35 -1.36 14.10
C GLU A 74 2.26 -0.88 12.97
N PHE A 75 1.76 -0.86 11.73
CA PHE A 75 2.51 -0.31 10.61
C PHE A 75 2.80 1.18 10.81
N ILE A 76 1.78 1.97 11.14
CA ILE A 76 1.92 3.42 11.38
C ILE A 76 2.92 3.67 12.52
N ARG A 77 2.80 2.98 13.64
CA ARG A 77 3.69 3.15 14.79
C ARG A 77 5.14 2.77 14.49
N ASN A 78 5.37 1.69 13.73
CA ASN A 78 6.71 1.14 13.52
C ASN A 78 7.43 1.74 12.30
N ILE A 79 6.68 2.05 11.23
CA ILE A 79 7.22 2.53 9.94
C ILE A 79 6.96 4.03 9.76
N GLY A 80 5.83 4.54 10.24
CA GLY A 80 5.43 5.94 10.08
C GLY A 80 6.50 6.96 10.47
N PRO A 81 7.17 6.83 11.63
CA PRO A 81 8.23 7.77 12.03
C PRO A 81 9.40 7.86 11.04
N LEU A 82 9.64 6.82 10.23
CA LEU A 82 10.71 6.83 9.24
C LEU A 82 10.39 7.76 8.07
N TYR A 83 9.11 7.91 7.70
CA TYR A 83 8.69 8.77 6.60
C TYR A 83 8.97 10.24 6.91
N ALA A 84 8.56 10.73 8.09
CA ALA A 84 8.88 12.10 8.49
C ALA A 84 10.38 12.29 8.73
N ARG A 85 11.06 11.35 9.39
CA ARG A 85 12.48 11.47 9.73
C ARG A 85 13.39 11.56 8.50
N ASP A 86 13.13 10.77 7.47
CA ASP A 86 14.02 10.63 6.31
C ASP A 86 13.46 11.23 5.02
N GLY A 87 12.18 11.61 5.03
CA GLY A 87 11.41 11.92 3.83
C GLY A 87 11.24 10.67 2.96
N PHE A 88 10.17 10.60 2.19
CA PHE A 88 9.92 9.45 1.34
C PHE A 88 9.21 9.82 0.05
N LYS A 89 9.51 9.06 -1.00
CA LYS A 89 8.80 9.14 -2.26
C LYS A 89 8.63 7.72 -2.79
N GLU A 90 7.39 7.34 -3.03
CA GLU A 90 7.03 6.10 -3.71
C GLU A 90 6.07 6.42 -4.85
N VAL A 91 6.36 5.88 -6.03
CA VAL A 91 5.58 6.13 -7.24
C VAL A 91 5.26 4.81 -7.93
N SER A 92 4.05 4.73 -8.46
CA SER A 92 3.63 3.60 -9.30
C SER A 92 4.39 3.60 -10.62
N VAL A 93 4.95 2.46 -10.98
CA VAL A 93 5.63 2.21 -12.26
C VAL A 93 4.92 1.16 -13.10
N GLY A 94 3.88 0.51 -12.59
CA GLY A 94 3.00 -0.35 -13.36
C GLY A 94 1.85 -0.88 -12.52
N LEU A 95 0.74 -1.22 -13.17
CA LEU A 95 -0.49 -1.64 -12.49
C LEU A 95 -1.20 -2.71 -13.31
N THR A 96 -1.43 -3.87 -12.69
CA THR A 96 -2.24 -4.97 -13.25
C THR A 96 -3.39 -5.26 -12.33
N ILE A 97 -4.62 -5.18 -12.84
CA ILE A 97 -5.85 -5.36 -12.07
C ILE A 97 -6.56 -6.61 -12.56
N ASN A 98 -6.95 -7.48 -11.63
CA ASN A 98 -7.94 -8.52 -11.86
C ASN A 98 -9.15 -8.22 -10.97
N GLU A 99 -10.31 -8.04 -11.59
CA GLU A 99 -11.54 -7.66 -10.90
C GLU A 99 -12.66 -8.65 -11.23
N TYR A 100 -13.49 -8.97 -10.23
CA TYR A 100 -14.68 -9.76 -10.42
C TYR A 100 -15.72 -9.39 -9.36
N ASN A 101 -16.94 -9.02 -9.77
CA ASN A 101 -18.09 -8.83 -8.88
C ASN A 101 -17.81 -8.03 -7.59
N GLY A 102 -17.16 -6.88 -7.69
CA GLY A 102 -16.86 -6.01 -6.54
C GLY A 102 -15.70 -6.47 -5.66
N ILE A 103 -14.93 -7.49 -6.05
CA ILE A 103 -13.61 -7.77 -5.48
C ILE A 103 -12.51 -7.52 -6.51
N ALA A 104 -11.32 -7.16 -6.05
CA ALA A 104 -10.17 -7.01 -6.93
C ALA A 104 -8.86 -7.43 -6.26
N CYS A 105 -7.96 -7.95 -7.09
CA CYS A 105 -6.55 -8.10 -6.77
C CYS A 105 -5.74 -7.21 -7.72
N ALA A 106 -4.92 -6.32 -7.18
CA ALA A 106 -4.10 -5.41 -7.97
C ALA A 106 -2.62 -5.57 -7.64
N PHE A 107 -1.80 -5.84 -8.66
CA PHE A 107 -0.34 -5.77 -8.56
C PHE A 107 0.10 -4.39 -9.02
N GLN A 108 0.63 -3.60 -8.10
CA GLN A 108 1.20 -2.28 -8.37
C GLN A 108 2.72 -2.36 -8.18
N SER A 109 3.47 -2.34 -9.28
CA SER A 109 4.92 -2.17 -9.20
C SER A 109 5.23 -0.74 -8.78
N TYR A 110 6.21 -0.58 -7.91
CA TYR A 110 6.63 0.73 -7.43
C TYR A 110 8.13 0.93 -7.58
N TYR A 111 8.50 2.21 -7.60
CA TYR A 111 9.84 2.70 -7.30
C TYR A 111 9.75 3.59 -6.07
N CYS A 112 10.65 3.41 -5.11
CA CYS A 112 10.71 4.25 -3.92
C CYS A 112 12.12 4.63 -3.52
N LYS A 113 12.22 5.79 -2.86
CA LYS A 113 13.44 6.28 -2.24
C LYS A 113 13.14 7.10 -1.01
N ASN A 114 14.09 7.17 -0.08
CA ASN A 114 14.07 8.22 0.93
C ASN A 114 14.72 9.50 0.39
N LEU A 115 14.47 10.63 1.03
CA LEU A 115 14.97 11.93 0.58
C LEU A 115 16.37 12.26 1.13
N LYS A 116 16.88 11.45 2.07
CA LYS A 116 18.28 11.46 2.51
C LYS A 116 19.26 10.80 1.53
N GLY A 117 18.76 10.09 0.51
CA GLY A 117 19.60 9.40 -0.48
C GLY A 117 20.27 8.12 0.02
N THR A 118 19.83 7.56 1.15
CA THR A 118 20.40 6.34 1.73
C THR A 118 19.58 5.09 1.42
N TYR A 119 18.40 5.25 0.82
CA TYR A 119 17.51 4.15 0.47
C TYR A 119 16.86 4.40 -0.89
N GLU A 120 16.95 3.39 -1.77
CA GLU A 120 16.31 3.38 -3.08
C GLU A 120 16.03 1.93 -3.48
N LYS A 121 14.77 1.63 -3.84
CA LYS A 121 14.31 0.28 -4.19
C LYS A 121 13.17 0.31 -5.20
N ARG A 122 12.95 -0.84 -5.81
CA ARG A 122 11.72 -1.18 -6.53
C ARG A 122 11.06 -2.35 -5.84
N GLY A 123 9.78 -2.57 -6.10
CA GLY A 123 9.06 -3.74 -5.60
C GLY A 123 7.66 -3.82 -6.19
N VAL A 124 6.86 -4.72 -5.63
CA VAL A 124 5.45 -4.89 -6.00
C VAL A 124 4.59 -4.90 -4.74
N ASN A 125 3.56 -4.07 -4.75
CA ASN A 125 2.44 -4.17 -3.84
C ASN A 125 1.38 -5.07 -4.47
N CYS A 126 0.88 -6.04 -3.72
CA CYS A 126 -0.29 -6.85 -4.01
C CYS A 126 -1.41 -6.38 -3.09
N PHE A 127 -2.39 -5.68 -3.67
CA PHE A 127 -3.58 -5.23 -2.98
C PHE A 127 -4.71 -6.21 -3.17
N GLN A 128 -5.42 -6.51 -2.09
CA GLN A 128 -6.74 -7.12 -2.14
C GLN A 128 -7.75 -6.04 -1.78
N LEU A 129 -8.76 -5.85 -2.62
CA LEU A 129 -9.75 -4.78 -2.48
C LEU A 129 -11.18 -5.33 -2.54
N VAL A 130 -12.09 -4.61 -1.89
CA VAL A 130 -13.53 -4.85 -1.94
C VAL A 130 -14.25 -3.55 -2.27
N PHE A 131 -15.32 -3.63 -3.05
CA PHE A 131 -16.22 -2.53 -3.34
C PHE A 131 -17.44 -2.65 -2.43
N ALA A 132 -17.61 -1.66 -1.54
CA ALA A 132 -18.71 -1.60 -0.59
C ALA A 132 -19.08 -0.13 -0.35
N ASP A 133 -20.36 0.15 -0.13
CA ASP A 133 -20.87 1.51 0.12
C ASP A 133 -20.46 2.51 -0.97
N ASN A 134 -20.57 2.08 -2.24
CA ASN A 134 -20.26 2.87 -3.43
C ASN A 134 -18.80 3.37 -3.51
N ARG A 135 -17.84 2.62 -2.95
CA ARG A 135 -16.40 2.91 -3.04
C ARG A 135 -15.56 1.66 -2.86
N TRP A 136 -14.29 1.74 -3.27
CA TRP A 136 -13.27 0.73 -3.00
C TRP A 136 -12.67 0.89 -1.61
N TRP A 137 -12.25 -0.25 -1.05
CA TRP A 137 -11.56 -0.38 0.22
C TRP A 137 -10.38 -1.33 0.06
N ILE A 138 -9.24 -1.00 0.65
CA ILE A 138 -8.11 -1.92 0.74
C ILE A 138 -8.35 -2.87 1.90
N ALA A 139 -8.56 -4.15 1.58
CA ALA A 139 -8.75 -5.21 2.56
C ALA A 139 -7.42 -5.76 3.08
N ASN A 140 -6.40 -5.90 2.22
CA ASN A 140 -5.04 -6.30 2.60
C ASN A 140 -4.00 -5.71 1.64
N THR A 141 -2.76 -5.59 2.12
CA THR A 141 -1.60 -5.30 1.28
C THR A 141 -0.46 -6.25 1.59
N ILE A 142 0.00 -7.00 0.60
CA ILE A 142 1.22 -7.80 0.68
C ILE A 142 2.26 -7.14 -0.21
N PHE A 143 3.50 -7.01 0.26
CA PHE A 143 4.53 -6.35 -0.53
C PHE A 143 5.88 -7.04 -0.43
N VAL A 144 6.63 -6.96 -1.53
CA VAL A 144 7.96 -7.53 -1.66
C VAL A 144 8.84 -6.58 -2.48
N GLY A 145 10.08 -6.40 -2.03
CA GLY A 145 11.08 -5.64 -2.77
C GLY A 145 11.71 -6.49 -3.88
N GLU A 146 12.06 -5.84 -4.98
CA GLU A 146 12.92 -6.41 -6.02
C GLU A 146 14.31 -6.74 -5.44
N ASP A 147 14.87 -7.88 -5.79
CA ASP A 147 16.25 -8.26 -5.47
C ASP A 147 17.06 -8.56 -6.73
N SER A 148 18.35 -8.87 -6.59
CA SER A 148 19.23 -9.12 -7.75
C SER A 148 18.89 -10.40 -8.51
N LYS A 149 18.28 -11.40 -7.85
CA LYS A 149 17.89 -12.69 -8.41
C LYS A 149 16.45 -12.68 -8.93
N ASN A 150 15.58 -11.89 -8.31
CA ASN A 150 14.16 -11.80 -8.61
C ASN A 150 13.81 -10.38 -9.06
N LYS A 151 14.01 -10.13 -10.36
CA LYS A 151 13.61 -8.88 -11.02
C LYS A 151 12.11 -8.81 -11.22
N ILE A 152 11.55 -7.61 -11.22
CA ILE A 152 10.13 -7.40 -11.53
C ILE A 152 9.90 -7.78 -12.99
N PRO A 153 9.03 -8.76 -13.30
CA PRO A 153 8.71 -9.12 -14.67
C PRO A 153 8.16 -7.93 -15.48
N ASN A 154 8.56 -7.83 -16.76
CA ASN A 154 8.15 -6.72 -17.66
C ASN A 154 6.63 -6.52 -17.71
N LYS A 155 5.85 -7.60 -17.64
CA LYS A 155 4.38 -7.53 -17.64
C LYS A 155 3.78 -6.68 -16.50
N TYR A 156 4.53 -6.46 -15.41
CA TYR A 156 4.10 -5.63 -14.29
C TYR A 156 4.71 -4.21 -14.32
N LEU A 157 5.40 -3.82 -15.38
CA LEU A 157 6.04 -2.50 -15.53
C LEU A 157 5.32 -1.58 -16.52
N ASN A 158 4.15 -2.00 -17.00
CA ASN A 158 3.34 -1.20 -17.88
C ASN A 158 2.40 -0.32 -17.04
N LYS A 159 2.49 1.00 -17.24
CA LYS A 159 1.43 1.90 -16.82
C LYS A 159 0.30 1.72 -17.83
N ASN A 160 -0.77 1.04 -17.43
CA ASN A 160 -2.02 1.16 -18.18
C ASN A 160 -2.45 2.63 -18.00
N GLU A 161 -2.42 3.39 -19.10
CA GLU A 161 -2.89 4.77 -19.18
C GLU A 161 -4.40 4.85 -18.96
#